data_AF-A0A8T7DXA8-F1
#
_entry.id   AF-A0A8T7DXA8-F1
#
_cell.length_a   1.000
_cell.length_b   1.000
_cell.length_c   1.000
_cell.angle_alpha   90.00
_cell.angle_beta   90.00
_cell.angle_gamma   90.00
#
_symmetry.space_group_name_H-M   'P 1'
#
loop_
_entity.id
_entity.type
_entity.pdbx_description
1 polymer ?
#
loop_
_entity_poly.entity_id
_entity_poly.type
_entity_poly.pdbx_seq_one_letter_code
_entity_poly.pdbx_strand_id
1 'polypeptide(L)'
;MLHAHEANHGHRDTAGELNTLELFAELRGLKLQPVYVHRPADLATSLAANDADIAISTPPQSRDTGSALIATEAVNRERYIVVGANTATASSPLDFAGARIGIRHSSPQWAYFEQLAGQLEGVYLEALPDYISRTEILNLVARGVYDFTAVAGAAGENPLQDHPRLAELFELSPEQPVHWYVTAERAALADELNEHLRRYQPLAARSSALLGDLDRIASRHVLRVITRIDSQNYFLRNGKPAGFEHGLVRRLGRQLGLRVEFLVAESDEQMTEWLISGYGDLISARLDGAAVAGDPGVVLSRRYHYGATTIVSRPDLDISNR
;
A
#
# COMPACT_ATOMS: atom_id res chain seq x y z
N MET A 1 -10.55 12.29 -1.37
CA MET A 1 -9.54 12.40 -2.45
C MET A 1 -9.18 11.03 -3.04
N LEU A 2 -9.14 9.95 -2.24
CA LEU A 2 -8.81 8.59 -2.70
C LEU A 2 -9.60 8.06 -3.92
N HIS A 3 -10.92 8.22 -3.99
CA HIS A 3 -11.70 7.72 -5.14
C HIS A 3 -11.39 8.41 -6.48
N ALA A 4 -10.89 9.66 -6.46
CA ALA A 4 -10.40 10.32 -7.67
C ALA A 4 -8.97 9.92 -8.02
N HIS A 5 -8.24 9.35 -7.05
CA HIS A 5 -6.83 8.97 -7.18
C HIS A 5 -6.65 7.54 -7.72
N GLU A 6 -7.51 6.60 -7.32
CA GLU A 6 -7.64 5.27 -7.95
C GLU A 6 -8.01 5.37 -9.43
N ALA A 7 -8.75 6.43 -9.80
CA ALA A 7 -9.08 6.75 -11.19
C ALA A 7 -7.88 7.32 -11.98
N ASN A 8 -6.85 7.86 -11.33
CA ASN A 8 -5.72 8.54 -12.00
C ASN A 8 -4.42 7.72 -12.01
N HIS A 9 -4.29 6.70 -11.15
CA HIS A 9 -3.30 5.62 -11.29
C HIS A 9 -3.96 4.27 -11.58
N GLY A 10 -5.02 4.24 -12.39
CA GLY A 10 -5.82 3.03 -12.58
C GLY A 10 -5.07 1.80 -13.14
N HIS A 11 -3.78 1.91 -13.48
CA HIS A 11 -2.90 0.79 -13.81
C HIS A 11 -2.33 0.06 -12.58
N ARG A 12 -2.45 0.62 -11.36
CA ARG A 12 -1.69 0.24 -10.16
C ARG A 12 -2.40 0.69 -8.87
N ASP A 13 -2.23 -0.04 -7.77
CA ASP A 13 -2.70 0.41 -6.44
C ASP A 13 -1.66 1.35 -5.79
N THR A 14 -1.85 2.66 -5.92
CA THR A 14 -1.01 3.68 -5.27
C THR A 14 -1.46 4.04 -3.87
N ALA A 15 -2.54 3.45 -3.35
CA ALA A 15 -3.15 3.88 -2.09
C ALA A 15 -2.15 3.77 -0.93
N GLY A 16 -1.37 2.69 -0.87
CA GLY A 16 -0.34 2.53 0.18
C GLY A 16 0.73 3.63 0.14
N GLU A 17 1.21 3.98 -1.05
CA GLU A 17 2.25 4.99 -1.23
C GLU A 17 1.74 6.39 -0.89
N LEU A 18 0.53 6.73 -1.34
CA LEU A 18 -0.08 8.02 -1.07
C LEU A 18 -0.48 8.15 0.38
N ASN A 19 -1.03 7.11 1.01
CA ASN A 19 -1.34 7.12 2.43
C ASN A 19 -0.08 7.35 3.27
N THR A 20 1.06 6.77 2.85
CA THR A 20 2.35 7.05 3.52
C THR A 20 2.74 8.52 3.37
N LEU A 21 2.54 9.08 2.17
CA LEU A 21 2.92 10.47 1.90
C LEU A 21 1.95 11.48 2.55
N GLU A 22 0.67 11.15 2.63
CA GLU A 22 -0.36 11.90 3.35
C GLU A 22 -0.05 11.91 4.85
N LEU A 23 0.28 10.75 5.44
CA LEU A 23 0.71 10.67 6.83
C LEU A 23 1.99 11.50 7.08
N PHE A 24 2.96 11.46 6.17
CA PHE A 24 4.15 12.32 6.23
C PHE A 24 3.76 13.80 6.28
N ALA A 25 2.87 14.23 5.39
CA ALA A 25 2.41 15.61 5.32
C ALA A 25 1.67 16.02 6.61
N GLU A 26 0.74 15.20 7.08
CA GLU A 26 -0.07 15.44 8.29
C GLU A 26 0.80 15.59 9.54
N LEU A 27 1.75 14.67 9.76
CA LEU A 27 2.68 14.72 10.90
C LEU A 27 3.58 15.97 10.90
N ARG A 28 3.71 16.64 9.74
CA ARG A 28 4.49 17.87 9.58
C ARG A 28 3.62 19.13 9.43
N GLY A 29 2.29 19.00 9.57
CA GLY A 29 1.36 20.11 9.36
C GLY A 29 1.36 20.65 7.93
N LEU A 30 1.78 19.84 6.97
CA LEU A 30 1.78 20.14 5.54
C LEU A 30 0.48 19.64 4.90
N LYS A 31 0.14 20.19 3.73
CA LYS A 31 -1.01 19.75 2.94
C LYS A 31 -0.52 19.20 1.60
N LEU A 32 -0.90 17.97 1.29
CA LEU A 32 -0.62 17.36 0.01
C LEU A 32 -1.46 18.01 -1.09
N GLN A 33 -0.81 18.44 -2.16
CA GLN A 33 -1.46 18.96 -3.36
C GLN A 33 -1.04 18.09 -4.56
N PRO A 34 -1.96 17.31 -5.13
CA PRO A 34 -1.61 16.46 -6.25
C PRO A 34 -1.38 17.30 -7.51
N VAL A 35 -0.29 17.00 -8.21
CA VAL A 35 0.04 17.53 -9.54
C VAL A 35 0.06 16.36 -10.49
N TYR A 36 -0.77 16.42 -11.53
CA TYR A 36 -0.93 15.35 -12.49
C TYR A 36 -0.18 15.66 -13.78
N VAL A 37 0.63 14.72 -14.23
CA VAL A 37 1.28 14.76 -15.56
C VAL A 37 0.60 13.78 -16.50
N HIS A 38 0.58 14.10 -17.79
CA HIS A 38 -0.08 13.27 -18.80
C HIS A 38 0.72 12.01 -19.16
N ARG A 39 2.05 12.03 -19.00
CA ARG A 39 2.92 10.87 -19.27
C ARG A 39 3.95 10.69 -18.16
N PRO A 40 4.31 9.44 -17.82
CA PRO A 40 5.38 9.18 -16.83
C PRO A 40 6.72 9.85 -17.17
N ALA A 41 7.03 10.01 -18.46
CA ALA A 41 8.24 10.69 -18.91
C ALA A 41 8.31 12.18 -18.51
N ASP A 42 7.15 12.82 -18.28
CA ASP A 42 7.07 14.25 -17.96
C ASP A 42 7.31 14.52 -16.46
N LEU A 43 7.35 13.48 -15.60
CA LEU A 43 7.54 13.60 -14.15
C LEU A 43 8.85 14.31 -13.79
N ALA A 44 9.95 13.91 -14.41
CA ALA A 44 11.26 14.46 -14.10
C ALA A 44 11.40 15.91 -14.59
N THR A 45 10.75 16.27 -15.70
CA THR A 45 10.65 17.65 -16.16
C THR A 45 9.83 18.51 -15.20
N SER A 46 8.71 17.98 -14.68
CA SER A 46 7.88 18.68 -13.68
C SER A 46 8.64 18.96 -12.38
N LEU A 47 9.45 18.01 -11.92
CA LEU A 47 10.35 18.21 -10.76
C LEU A 47 11.42 19.28 -11.04
N ALA A 48 12.06 19.22 -12.21
CA ALA A 48 13.11 20.18 -12.60
C ALA A 48 12.55 21.61 -12.80
N ALA A 49 11.31 21.74 -13.30
CA ALA A 49 10.61 23.00 -13.47
C ALA A 49 10.04 23.56 -12.16
N ASN A 50 10.14 22.81 -11.05
CA ASN A 50 9.61 23.20 -9.75
C ASN A 50 8.07 23.22 -9.68
N ASP A 51 7.40 22.52 -10.60
CA ASP A 51 5.94 22.38 -10.62
C ASP A 51 5.44 21.37 -9.57
N ALA A 52 6.31 20.45 -9.15
CA ALA A 52 6.08 19.48 -8.08
C ALA A 52 7.33 19.31 -7.20
N ASP A 53 7.14 18.96 -5.93
CA ASP A 53 8.23 18.72 -4.99
C ASP A 53 8.68 17.25 -4.93
N ILE A 54 7.73 16.33 -5.16
CA ILE A 54 7.90 14.88 -5.04
C ILE A 54 7.23 14.21 -6.23
N ALA A 55 7.90 13.28 -6.89
CA ALA A 55 7.31 12.39 -7.88
C ALA A 55 7.34 10.94 -7.38
N ILE A 56 6.26 10.20 -7.59
CA ILE A 56 6.15 8.78 -7.22
C ILE A 56 6.24 7.96 -8.51
N SER A 57 7.28 7.11 -8.64
CA SER A 57 7.45 6.31 -9.85
C SER A 57 8.41 5.13 -9.63
N THR A 58 8.36 4.15 -10.52
CA THR A 58 9.52 3.29 -10.79
C THR A 58 10.68 4.12 -11.38
N PRO A 59 11.93 3.63 -11.36
CA PRO A 59 13.06 4.33 -11.96
C PRO A 59 12.75 4.93 -13.33
N PRO A 60 12.87 6.26 -13.50
CA PRO A 60 12.54 6.91 -14.76
C PRO A 60 13.42 6.34 -15.88
N GLN A 61 12.79 6.00 -17.00
CA GLN A 61 13.48 5.40 -18.15
C GLN A 61 14.43 6.40 -18.85
N SER A 62 14.12 7.70 -18.78
CA SER A 62 14.98 8.77 -19.31
C SER A 62 15.85 9.36 -18.20
N ARG A 63 17.17 9.35 -18.41
CA ARG A 63 18.17 9.98 -17.53
C ARG A 63 18.45 11.45 -17.88
N ASP A 64 17.76 11.99 -18.88
CA ASP A 64 18.20 13.20 -19.58
C ASP A 64 17.41 14.45 -19.17
N THR A 65 17.32 14.70 -17.85
CA THR A 65 16.53 15.81 -17.29
C THR A 65 17.36 17.01 -16.84
N GLY A 66 18.68 17.00 -17.07
CA GLY A 66 19.59 18.10 -16.70
C GLY A 66 19.80 18.30 -15.19
N SER A 67 18.83 17.92 -14.36
CA SER A 67 18.87 17.94 -12.90
C SER A 67 19.02 16.52 -12.34
N ALA A 68 19.99 16.33 -11.45
CA ALA A 68 20.15 15.07 -10.72
C ALA A 68 18.93 14.85 -9.81
N LEU A 69 18.33 13.67 -9.89
CA LEU A 69 17.23 13.24 -9.01
C LEU A 69 17.78 12.37 -7.88
N ILE A 70 17.24 12.54 -6.69
CA ILE A 70 17.48 11.67 -5.54
C ILE A 70 16.26 10.77 -5.38
N ALA A 71 16.50 9.46 -5.31
CA ALA A 71 15.49 8.47 -4.96
C ALA A 71 15.51 8.21 -3.44
N THR A 72 14.34 8.13 -2.83
CA THR A 72 14.19 7.58 -1.47
C THR A 72 14.47 6.08 -1.44
N GLU A 73 14.46 5.48 -0.25
CA GLU A 73 14.21 4.05 -0.09
C GLU A 73 12.93 3.64 -0.86
N ALA A 74 12.91 2.42 -1.37
CA ALA A 74 11.80 1.92 -2.18
C ALA A 74 10.55 1.86 -1.31
N VAL A 75 9.48 2.54 -1.71
CA VAL A 75 8.19 2.63 -1.00
C VAL A 75 7.33 1.38 -1.25
N ASN A 76 7.39 0.85 -2.47
CA ASN A 76 6.70 -0.36 -2.90
C ASN A 76 7.53 -1.12 -3.95
N ARG A 77 7.07 -2.29 -4.37
CA ARG A 77 7.59 -3.05 -5.51
C ARG A 77 6.45 -3.46 -6.44
N GLU A 78 6.71 -3.36 -7.72
CA GLU A 78 5.72 -3.65 -8.74
C GLU A 78 6.32 -4.38 -9.91
N ARG A 79 5.52 -5.28 -10.47
CA ARG A 79 5.80 -5.93 -11.75
C ARG A 79 4.63 -5.69 -12.69
N TYR A 80 4.88 -5.73 -13.99
CA TYR A 80 3.85 -5.71 -14.99
C TYR A 80 3.65 -7.12 -15.52
N ILE A 81 2.39 -7.56 -15.59
CA ILE A 81 2.01 -8.86 -16.12
C ILE A 81 1.12 -8.67 -17.34
N VAL A 82 1.23 -9.60 -18.28
CA VAL A 82 0.30 -9.68 -19.41
C VAL A 82 -0.85 -10.59 -19.03
N VAL A 83 -2.06 -10.09 -19.26
CA VAL A 83 -3.31 -10.80 -18.99
C VAL A 83 -4.05 -11.03 -20.31
N GLY A 84 -4.58 -12.23 -20.46
CA GLY A 84 -5.48 -12.61 -21.55
C GLY A 84 -6.50 -13.64 -21.10
N ALA A 85 -7.28 -14.17 -22.04
CA ALA A 85 -8.18 -15.29 -21.76
C ALA A 85 -7.39 -16.50 -21.22
N ASN A 86 -7.98 -17.26 -20.30
CA ASN A 86 -7.35 -18.47 -19.74
C ASN A 86 -7.14 -19.61 -20.77
N THR A 87 -7.71 -19.47 -21.97
CA THR A 87 -7.49 -20.33 -23.12
C THR A 87 -6.39 -19.83 -24.06
N ALA A 88 -5.85 -18.62 -23.83
CA ALA A 88 -4.78 -18.08 -24.65
C ALA A 88 -3.45 -18.79 -24.37
N THR A 89 -2.58 -18.86 -25.38
CA THR A 89 -1.31 -19.59 -25.33
C THR A 89 -0.09 -18.69 -25.49
N ALA A 90 -0.26 -17.36 -25.47
CA ALA A 90 0.86 -16.43 -25.60
C ALA A 90 1.79 -16.57 -24.38
N SER A 91 3.08 -16.68 -24.66
CA SER A 91 4.13 -16.92 -23.67
C SER A 91 5.21 -15.84 -23.70
N SER A 92 5.22 -15.03 -24.76
CA SER A 92 6.13 -13.92 -24.93
C SER A 92 5.49 -12.80 -25.74
N PRO A 93 6.05 -11.57 -25.71
CA PRO A 93 5.57 -10.45 -26.51
C PRO A 93 5.56 -10.70 -28.02
N LEU A 94 6.38 -11.63 -28.53
CA LEU A 94 6.42 -12.00 -29.95
C LEU A 94 5.13 -12.72 -30.40
N ASP A 95 4.39 -13.30 -29.47
CA ASP A 95 3.13 -14.02 -29.75
C ASP A 95 1.95 -13.07 -29.97
N PHE A 96 2.17 -11.75 -29.95
CA PHE A 96 1.12 -10.74 -30.14
C PHE A 96 0.76 -10.43 -31.59
N ALA A 97 1.41 -11.04 -32.58
CA ALA A 97 1.11 -10.77 -33.98
C ALA A 97 -0.39 -10.95 -34.29
N GLY A 98 -1.02 -9.93 -34.88
CA GLY A 98 -2.47 -9.92 -35.14
C GLY A 98 -3.38 -9.63 -33.93
N ALA A 99 -2.82 -9.42 -32.73
CA ALA A 99 -3.60 -9.25 -31.51
C ALA A 99 -4.08 -7.80 -31.30
N ARG A 100 -5.23 -7.67 -30.63
CA ARG A 100 -5.74 -6.39 -30.12
C ARG A 100 -5.31 -6.22 -28.67
N ILE A 101 -4.52 -5.20 -28.42
CA ILE A 101 -3.96 -4.91 -27.09
C ILE A 101 -4.55 -3.61 -26.60
N GLY A 102 -5.34 -3.68 -25.52
CA GLY A 102 -5.84 -2.49 -24.85
C GLY A 102 -4.96 -2.17 -23.65
N ILE A 103 -4.32 -1.00 -23.62
CA ILE A 103 -3.55 -0.54 -22.46
C ILE A 103 -3.77 0.95 -22.23
N ARG A 104 -3.74 1.37 -20.97
CA ARG A 104 -3.84 2.80 -20.64
C ARG A 104 -2.69 3.58 -21.25
N HIS A 105 -3.00 4.78 -21.71
CA HIS A 105 -1.99 5.71 -22.21
C HIS A 105 -1.01 6.17 -21.11
N SER A 106 -1.49 6.33 -19.87
CA SER A 106 -0.65 6.63 -18.70
C SER A 106 0.24 5.49 -18.22
N SER A 107 0.11 4.27 -18.77
CA SER A 107 0.90 3.12 -18.34
C SER A 107 2.39 3.38 -18.59
N PRO A 108 3.29 3.09 -17.64
CA PRO A 108 4.74 3.08 -17.89
C PRO A 108 5.19 2.13 -19.00
N GLN A 109 4.33 1.19 -19.40
CA GLN A 109 4.56 0.26 -20.49
C GLN A 109 4.08 0.78 -21.87
N TRP A 110 3.46 1.96 -21.94
CA TRP A 110 2.94 2.50 -23.22
C TRP A 110 4.00 2.53 -24.32
N ALA A 111 5.16 3.16 -24.03
CA ALA A 111 6.26 3.27 -25.00
C ALA A 111 6.79 1.90 -25.46
N TYR A 112 6.81 0.92 -24.55
CA TYR A 112 7.19 -0.44 -24.87
C TYR A 112 6.21 -1.09 -25.87
N PHE A 113 4.90 -0.98 -25.63
CA PHE A 113 3.89 -1.53 -26.54
C PHE A 113 3.79 -0.78 -27.86
N GLU A 114 4.02 0.54 -27.86
CA GLU A 114 4.08 1.36 -29.08
C GLU A 114 5.23 0.91 -29.98
N GLN A 115 6.42 0.70 -29.40
CA GLN A 115 7.57 0.15 -30.13
C GLN A 115 7.28 -1.27 -30.63
N LEU A 116 6.66 -2.13 -29.80
CA LEU A 116 6.33 -3.50 -30.15
C LEU A 116 5.35 -3.58 -31.33
N ALA A 117 4.30 -2.74 -31.33
CA ALA A 117 3.33 -2.66 -32.41
C ALA A 117 3.96 -2.16 -33.73
N GLY A 118 5.01 -1.33 -33.65
CA GLY A 118 5.79 -0.93 -34.83
C GLY A 118 6.69 -2.03 -35.41
N GLN A 119 6.96 -3.10 -34.63
CA GLN A 119 7.86 -4.20 -35.02
C GLN A 119 7.12 -5.48 -35.40
N LEU A 120 5.90 -5.68 -34.89
CA LEU A 120 5.10 -6.88 -35.13
C LEU A 120 3.95 -6.61 -36.08
N GLU A 121 3.75 -7.52 -37.03
CA GLU A 121 2.70 -7.38 -38.04
C GLU A 121 1.30 -7.60 -37.42
N GLY A 122 0.36 -6.71 -37.78
CA GLY A 122 -1.05 -6.86 -37.44
C GLY A 122 -1.42 -6.58 -35.97
N VAL A 123 -0.49 -6.11 -35.14
CA VAL A 123 -0.81 -5.69 -33.77
C VAL A 123 -1.67 -4.42 -33.81
N TYR A 124 -2.84 -4.47 -33.17
CA TYR A 124 -3.68 -3.31 -32.96
C TYR A 124 -3.56 -2.84 -31.51
N LEU A 125 -2.82 -1.76 -31.29
CA LEU A 125 -2.64 -1.14 -29.98
C LEU A 125 -3.68 -0.03 -29.76
N GLU A 126 -4.50 -0.17 -28.73
CA GLU A 126 -5.50 0.83 -28.35
C GLU A 126 -5.13 1.56 -27.05
N ALA A 127 -5.09 2.89 -27.13
CA ALA A 127 -4.94 3.79 -25.98
C ALA A 127 -6.24 3.85 -25.19
N LEU A 128 -6.27 3.17 -24.04
CA LEU A 128 -7.41 3.24 -23.13
C LEU A 128 -7.38 4.55 -22.31
N PRO A 129 -8.54 5.15 -22.03
CA PRO A 129 -8.60 6.36 -21.21
C PRO A 129 -8.11 6.12 -19.78
N ASP A 130 -7.44 7.10 -19.19
CA ASP A 130 -6.83 6.91 -17.87
C ASP A 130 -7.83 6.76 -16.73
N TYR A 131 -9.08 7.21 -16.91
CA TYR A 131 -10.15 7.06 -15.92
C TYR A 131 -10.87 5.70 -15.96
N ILE A 132 -10.60 4.83 -16.93
CA ILE A 132 -11.19 3.47 -16.93
C ILE A 132 -10.75 2.74 -15.65
N SER A 133 -11.44 1.73 -15.13
CA SER A 133 -10.93 0.98 -13.97
C SER A 133 -10.15 -0.25 -14.41
N ARG A 134 -9.24 -0.77 -13.57
CA ARG A 134 -8.52 -2.02 -13.88
C ARG A 134 -9.50 -3.17 -14.14
N THR A 135 -10.51 -3.29 -13.28
CA THR A 135 -11.60 -4.25 -13.42
C THR A 135 -12.31 -4.13 -14.77
N GLU A 136 -12.56 -2.90 -15.26
CA GLU A 136 -13.22 -2.74 -16.56
C GLU A 136 -12.30 -3.11 -17.73
N ILE A 137 -11.00 -2.80 -17.66
CA ILE A 137 -10.03 -3.30 -18.64
C ILE A 137 -10.04 -4.83 -18.68
N LEU A 138 -9.99 -5.48 -17.51
CA LEU A 138 -10.06 -6.94 -17.40
C LEU A 138 -11.40 -7.47 -17.93
N ASN A 139 -12.52 -6.78 -17.70
CA ASN A 139 -13.82 -7.15 -18.28
C ASN A 139 -13.81 -7.08 -19.81
N LEU A 140 -13.18 -6.07 -20.40
CA LEU A 140 -13.07 -5.92 -21.85
C LEU A 140 -12.25 -7.08 -22.46
N VAL A 141 -11.16 -7.48 -21.82
CA VAL A 141 -10.39 -8.68 -22.21
C VAL A 141 -11.23 -9.95 -22.04
N ALA A 142 -11.94 -10.10 -20.90
CA ALA A 142 -12.79 -11.27 -20.64
C ALA A 142 -13.98 -11.40 -21.60
N ARG A 143 -14.40 -10.29 -22.22
CA ARG A 143 -15.43 -10.24 -23.28
C ARG A 143 -14.84 -10.44 -24.69
N GLY A 144 -13.52 -10.48 -24.84
CA GLY A 144 -12.83 -10.60 -26.12
C GLY A 144 -12.84 -9.32 -26.95
N VAL A 145 -13.02 -8.14 -26.31
CA VAL A 145 -12.85 -6.84 -26.98
C VAL A 145 -11.37 -6.60 -27.28
N TYR A 146 -10.51 -6.95 -26.33
CA TYR A 146 -9.07 -7.04 -26.51
C TYR A 146 -8.63 -8.48 -26.25
N ASP A 147 -7.59 -8.91 -26.95
CA ASP A 147 -6.99 -10.22 -26.75
C ASP A 147 -6.07 -10.19 -25.53
N PHE A 148 -5.36 -9.07 -25.32
CA PHE A 148 -4.43 -8.88 -24.21
C PHE A 148 -4.51 -7.47 -23.60
N THR A 149 -4.08 -7.37 -22.34
CA THR A 149 -3.74 -6.12 -21.64
C THR A 149 -2.49 -6.34 -20.80
N ALA A 150 -1.81 -5.26 -20.41
CA ALA A 150 -0.83 -5.29 -19.33
C ALA A 150 -1.36 -4.56 -18.10
N VAL A 151 -1.16 -5.13 -16.92
CA VAL A 151 -1.55 -4.53 -15.63
C VAL A 151 -0.40 -4.62 -14.64
N ALA A 152 -0.33 -3.69 -13.69
CA ALA A 152 0.58 -3.83 -12.56
C ALA A 152 0.05 -4.88 -11.59
N GLY A 153 0.95 -5.68 -11.03
CA GLY A 153 0.71 -6.56 -9.90
C GLY A 153 1.68 -6.22 -8.77
N ALA A 154 1.14 -6.00 -7.58
CA ALA A 154 1.93 -5.87 -6.37
C ALA A 154 2.32 -7.25 -5.81
N ALA A 155 3.36 -7.29 -4.97
CA ALA A 155 3.79 -8.53 -4.33
C ALA A 155 2.67 -9.14 -3.46
N GLY A 156 2.24 -10.36 -3.82
CA GLY A 156 1.18 -11.09 -3.11
C GLY A 156 -0.25 -10.70 -3.50
N GLU A 157 -0.43 -9.78 -4.45
CA GLU A 157 -1.72 -9.46 -5.05
C GLU A 157 -2.11 -10.54 -6.08
N ASN A 158 -3.39 -10.92 -6.12
CA ASN A 158 -3.96 -11.67 -7.24
C ASN A 158 -4.95 -10.76 -8.00
N PRO A 159 -4.51 -10.05 -9.06
CA PRO A 159 -5.37 -9.11 -9.78
C PRO A 159 -6.51 -9.79 -10.55
N LEU A 160 -6.49 -11.12 -10.69
CA LEU A 160 -7.48 -11.89 -11.45
C LEU A 160 -8.47 -12.65 -10.55
N GLN A 161 -8.47 -12.40 -9.25
CA GLN A 161 -9.32 -13.10 -8.28
C GLN A 161 -10.81 -13.12 -8.69
N ASP A 162 -11.33 -12.01 -9.22
CA ASP A 162 -12.73 -11.87 -9.63
C ASP A 162 -12.95 -12.16 -11.13
N HIS A 163 -11.92 -12.65 -11.84
CA HIS A 163 -11.94 -12.87 -13.29
C HIS A 163 -11.52 -14.31 -13.67
N PRO A 164 -12.35 -15.33 -13.38
CA PRO A 164 -11.97 -16.75 -13.57
C PRO A 164 -11.75 -17.17 -15.03
N ARG A 165 -12.16 -16.34 -15.99
CA ARG A 165 -11.94 -16.56 -17.43
C ARG A 165 -10.62 -15.98 -17.94
N LEU A 166 -9.86 -15.30 -17.08
CA LEU A 166 -8.58 -14.71 -17.41
C LEU A 166 -7.44 -15.48 -16.77
N ALA A 167 -6.25 -15.34 -17.33
CA ALA A 167 -5.01 -15.85 -16.77
C ALA A 167 -3.88 -14.82 -16.92
N GLU A 168 -2.94 -14.87 -15.97
CA GLU A 168 -1.60 -14.29 -16.13
C GLU A 168 -0.86 -15.17 -17.13
N LEU A 169 -0.49 -14.60 -18.28
CA LEU A 169 0.16 -15.33 -19.37
C LEU A 169 1.66 -15.38 -19.18
N PHE A 170 2.27 -14.21 -18.94
CA PHE A 170 3.68 -14.08 -18.60
C PHE A 170 3.96 -12.74 -17.93
N GLU A 171 5.10 -12.67 -17.24
CA GLU A 171 5.62 -11.45 -16.62
C GLU A 171 6.30 -10.57 -17.68
N LEU A 172 5.83 -9.34 -17.84
CA LEU A 172 6.34 -8.37 -18.80
C LEU A 172 7.60 -7.66 -18.28
N SER A 173 7.65 -7.43 -16.97
CA SER A 173 8.77 -6.77 -16.31
C SER A 173 9.10 -7.47 -15.01
N PRO A 174 10.40 -7.53 -14.61
CA PRO A 174 10.77 -7.94 -13.26
C PRO A 174 10.12 -7.01 -12.23
N GLU A 175 10.10 -7.43 -10.96
CA GLU A 175 9.77 -6.54 -9.85
C GLU A 175 10.73 -5.33 -9.82
N GLN A 176 10.15 -4.15 -9.96
CA GLN A 176 10.84 -2.87 -9.89
C GLN A 176 10.47 -2.16 -8.59
N PRO A 177 11.45 -1.58 -7.89
CA PRO A 177 11.16 -0.74 -6.75
C PRO A 177 10.47 0.55 -7.22
N VAL A 178 9.46 1.00 -6.48
CA VAL A 178 8.89 2.33 -6.59
C VAL A 178 9.57 3.23 -5.58
N HIS A 179 9.97 4.42 -6.00
CA HIS A 179 10.57 5.41 -5.13
C HIS A 179 9.76 6.71 -5.14
N TRP A 180 9.98 7.52 -4.11
CA TRP A 180 9.74 8.95 -4.19
C TRP A 180 11.01 9.63 -4.70
N TYR A 181 10.85 10.47 -5.72
CA TYR A 181 11.91 11.24 -6.34
C TYR A 181 11.79 12.70 -5.96
N VAL A 182 12.92 13.30 -5.61
CA VAL A 182 13.06 14.75 -5.40
C VAL A 182 14.26 15.25 -6.21
N THR A 183 14.34 16.56 -6.44
CA THR A 183 15.54 17.16 -7.03
C THR A 183 16.72 17.14 -6.06
N ALA A 184 17.95 17.08 -6.56
CA ALA A 184 19.15 17.08 -5.71
C ALA A 184 19.26 18.31 -4.79
N GLU A 185 18.68 19.45 -5.20
CA GLU A 185 18.59 20.66 -4.39
C GLU A 185 17.73 20.49 -3.13
N ARG A 186 16.86 19.48 -3.10
CA ARG A 186 15.96 19.12 -2.00
C ARG A 186 16.46 17.90 -1.21
N ALA A 187 17.77 17.67 -1.14
CA ALA A 187 18.33 16.51 -0.43
C ALA A 187 17.83 16.35 1.02
N ALA A 188 17.64 17.47 1.74
CA ALA A 188 17.08 17.43 3.10
C ALA A 188 15.66 16.84 3.15
N LEU A 189 14.82 17.09 2.15
CA LEU A 189 13.50 16.49 2.04
C LEU A 189 13.60 14.98 1.81
N ALA A 190 14.54 14.52 0.97
CA ALA A 190 14.78 13.09 0.77
C ALA A 190 15.16 12.38 2.09
N ASP A 191 15.99 13.02 2.92
CA ASP A 191 16.39 12.48 4.22
C ASP A 191 15.20 12.35 5.18
N GLU A 192 14.34 13.37 5.26
CA GLU A 192 13.14 13.32 6.08
C GLU A 192 12.14 12.26 5.61
N LEU A 193 11.93 12.16 4.29
CA LEU A 193 11.09 11.12 3.69
C LEU A 193 11.64 9.72 4.00
N ASN A 194 12.96 9.52 3.91
CA ASN A 194 13.59 8.25 4.25
C ASN A 194 13.45 7.89 5.74
N GLU A 195 13.59 8.85 6.65
CA GLU A 195 13.31 8.61 8.08
C GLU A 195 11.85 8.22 8.32
N HIS A 196 10.93 8.89 7.63
CA HIS A 196 9.51 8.55 7.68
C HIS A 196 9.24 7.14 7.15
N LEU A 197 9.78 6.79 5.97
CA LEU A 197 9.64 5.46 5.40
C LEU A 197 10.19 4.39 6.36
N ARG A 198 11.40 4.54 6.90
CA ARG A 198 11.94 3.57 7.86
C ARG A 198 11.06 3.38 9.10
N ARG A 199 10.34 4.41 9.52
CA ARG A 199 9.46 4.38 10.70
C ARG A 199 8.07 3.82 10.40
N TYR A 200 7.46 4.19 9.27
CA TYR A 200 6.03 3.96 8.99
C TYR A 200 5.77 3.08 7.75
N GLN A 201 6.76 2.84 6.89
CA GLN A 201 6.60 1.95 5.74
C GLN A 201 6.22 0.50 6.12
N PRO A 202 6.66 -0.10 7.24
CA PRO A 202 6.13 -1.39 7.68
C PRO A 202 4.59 -1.40 7.88
N LEU A 203 3.98 -0.23 8.05
CA LEU A 203 2.53 -0.02 8.17
C LEU A 203 1.86 0.19 6.81
N ALA A 204 2.56 0.78 5.83
CA ALA A 204 2.00 1.21 4.56
C ALA A 204 2.36 0.33 3.34
N ALA A 205 3.42 -0.47 3.42
CA ALA A 205 3.79 -1.49 2.43
C ALA A 205 2.82 -2.70 2.41
N ARG A 206 1.69 -2.62 3.13
CA ARG A 206 0.75 -3.73 3.32
C ARG A 206 -0.68 -3.29 3.13
N SER A 207 -0.97 -3.02 1.86
CA SER A 207 -2.28 -2.83 1.22
C SER A 207 -3.12 -1.68 1.79
N SER A 208 -3.89 -1.07 0.89
CA SER A 208 -4.98 -0.11 1.14
C SER A 208 -5.71 -0.32 2.48
N ALA A 209 -6.37 0.72 3.00
CA ALA A 209 -7.33 0.60 4.09
C ALA A 209 -8.27 -0.61 3.89
N LEU A 210 -7.92 -1.77 4.45
CA LEU A 210 -8.66 -3.01 4.26
C LEU A 210 -9.69 -3.07 5.38
N LEU A 211 -10.93 -2.76 5.02
CA LEU A 211 -12.09 -2.98 5.87
C LEU A 211 -12.74 -4.32 5.51
N GLY A 212 -13.05 -5.10 6.54
CA GLY A 212 -13.65 -6.41 6.37
C GLY A 212 -13.69 -7.20 7.66
N ASP A 213 -14.73 -8.00 7.81
CA ASP A 213 -14.88 -8.92 8.93
C ASP A 213 -13.99 -10.18 8.72
N LEU A 214 -14.09 -11.14 9.63
CA LEU A 214 -13.23 -12.32 9.73
C LEU A 214 -13.08 -13.09 8.41
N ASP A 215 -14.11 -13.19 7.58
CA ASP A 215 -14.03 -13.86 6.27
C ASP A 215 -13.02 -13.18 5.33
N ARG A 216 -12.99 -11.84 5.29
CA ARG A 216 -12.01 -11.07 4.50
C ARG A 216 -10.62 -11.11 5.11
N ILE A 217 -10.52 -11.17 6.43
CA ILE A 217 -9.25 -11.36 7.14
C ILE A 217 -8.69 -12.75 6.83
N ALA A 218 -9.56 -13.77 6.82
CA ALA A 218 -9.20 -15.15 6.51
C ALA A 218 -8.72 -15.29 5.06
N SER A 219 -9.40 -14.66 4.10
CA SER A 219 -9.02 -14.75 2.68
C SER A 219 -7.62 -14.17 2.39
N ARG A 220 -7.16 -13.18 3.15
CA ARG A 220 -5.80 -12.61 3.01
C ARG A 220 -4.75 -13.23 3.92
N HIS A 221 -5.11 -14.20 4.77
CA HIS A 221 -4.21 -14.96 5.64
C HIS A 221 -3.36 -14.14 6.64
N VAL A 222 -3.71 -12.88 6.90
CA VAL A 222 -2.94 -11.96 7.75
C VAL A 222 -3.88 -11.23 8.72
N LEU A 223 -3.52 -11.22 10.00
CA LEU A 223 -4.17 -10.41 11.04
C LEU A 223 -3.24 -9.25 11.42
N ARG A 224 -3.65 -8.00 11.13
CA ARG A 224 -2.91 -6.78 11.46
C ARG A 224 -3.42 -6.25 12.80
N VAL A 225 -2.52 -6.15 13.77
CA VAL A 225 -2.87 -5.79 15.14
C VAL A 225 -2.20 -4.50 15.55
N ILE A 226 -3.02 -3.50 15.83
CA ILE A 226 -2.61 -2.21 16.35
C ILE A 226 -2.31 -2.36 17.84
N THR A 227 -1.18 -1.84 18.29
CA THR A 227 -0.71 -1.90 19.67
C THR A 227 0.09 -0.64 19.99
N ARG A 228 0.45 -0.44 21.25
CA ARG A 228 1.46 0.54 21.67
C ARG A 228 2.54 -0.15 22.49
N ILE A 229 3.76 0.39 22.50
CA ILE A 229 4.79 -0.08 23.43
C ILE A 229 4.41 0.35 24.85
N ASP A 230 4.27 -0.63 25.75
CA ASP A 230 4.08 -0.39 27.17
C ASP A 230 4.87 -1.42 28.00
N SER A 231 5.25 -1.04 29.22
CA SER A 231 6.14 -1.83 30.07
C SER A 231 5.55 -3.14 30.59
N GLN A 232 4.26 -3.42 30.37
CA GLN A 232 3.54 -4.53 31.00
C GLN A 232 2.92 -5.52 29.99
N ASN A 233 2.56 -5.08 28.80
CA ASN A 233 1.71 -5.81 27.87
C ASN A 233 2.38 -6.09 26.51
N TYR A 234 3.00 -5.07 25.89
CA TYR A 234 3.73 -5.18 24.62
C TYR A 234 5.04 -4.39 24.72
N PHE A 235 6.15 -5.09 24.93
CA PHE A 235 7.48 -4.47 25.11
C PHE A 235 8.55 -5.22 24.32
N LEU A 236 9.72 -4.59 24.17
CA LEU A 236 10.88 -5.21 23.55
C LEU A 236 11.76 -5.85 24.63
N ARG A 237 12.01 -7.16 24.52
CA ARG A 237 12.99 -7.88 25.32
C ARG A 237 14.11 -8.36 24.40
N ASN A 238 15.33 -7.86 24.60
CA ASN A 238 16.48 -8.15 23.75
C ASN A 238 16.19 -7.86 22.25
N GLY A 239 15.55 -6.73 21.98
CA GLY A 239 15.16 -6.32 20.62
C GLY A 239 14.00 -7.13 20.00
N LYS A 240 13.38 -8.08 20.73
CA LYS A 240 12.25 -8.87 20.24
C LYS A 240 10.95 -8.50 20.95
N PRO A 241 9.81 -8.40 20.23
CA PRO A 241 8.51 -8.20 20.85
C PRO A 241 8.16 -9.31 21.85
N ALA A 242 7.67 -8.91 23.01
CA ALA A 242 7.34 -9.76 24.14
C ALA A 242 6.18 -9.12 24.95
N GLY A 243 5.67 -9.88 25.91
CA GLY A 243 4.58 -9.43 26.79
C GLY A 243 3.30 -10.23 26.62
N PHE A 244 2.33 -9.95 27.50
CA PHE A 244 1.08 -10.69 27.59
C PHE A 244 0.24 -10.57 26.30
N GLU A 245 0.02 -9.34 25.82
CA GLU A 245 -0.79 -9.04 24.63
C GLU A 245 -0.13 -9.61 23.37
N HIS A 246 1.19 -9.45 23.23
CA HIS A 246 1.94 -10.07 22.13
C HIS A 246 1.72 -11.59 22.08
N GLY A 247 1.82 -12.27 23.22
CA GLY A 247 1.60 -13.71 23.32
C GLY A 247 0.15 -14.14 23.06
N LEU A 248 -0.80 -13.35 23.54
CA LEU A 248 -2.23 -13.58 23.34
C LEU A 248 -2.59 -13.53 21.85
N VAL A 249 -2.21 -12.46 21.16
CA VAL A 249 -2.51 -12.26 19.74
C VAL A 249 -1.79 -13.29 18.87
N ARG A 250 -0.54 -13.64 19.17
CA ARG A 250 0.18 -14.72 18.46
C ARG A 250 -0.50 -16.08 18.61
N ARG A 251 -1.14 -16.36 19.75
CA ARG A 251 -1.97 -17.57 19.91
C ARG A 251 -3.25 -17.48 19.07
N LEU A 252 -3.93 -16.33 19.08
CA LEU A 252 -5.13 -16.09 18.27
C LEU A 252 -4.83 -16.31 16.78
N GLY A 253 -3.78 -15.71 16.24
CA GLY A 253 -3.39 -15.90 14.84
C GLY A 253 -3.13 -17.37 14.51
N ARG A 254 -2.42 -18.11 15.37
CA ARG A 254 -2.21 -19.56 15.17
C ARG A 254 -3.52 -20.36 15.18
N GLN A 255 -4.46 -20.02 16.05
CA GLN A 255 -5.76 -20.69 16.10
C GLN A 255 -6.59 -20.43 14.83
N LEU A 256 -6.46 -19.24 14.24
CA LEU A 256 -7.16 -18.85 13.02
C LEU A 256 -6.40 -19.23 11.74
N GLY A 257 -5.18 -19.79 11.84
CA GLY A 257 -4.32 -20.05 10.69
C GLY A 257 -3.80 -18.78 10.00
N LEU A 258 -3.72 -17.66 10.73
CA LEU A 258 -3.32 -16.35 10.23
C LEU A 258 -1.92 -15.96 10.69
N ARG A 259 -1.18 -15.31 9.80
CA ARG A 259 0.07 -14.62 10.16
C ARG A 259 -0.26 -13.33 10.89
N VAL A 260 0.30 -13.13 12.08
CA VAL A 260 0.10 -11.89 12.85
C VAL A 260 1.16 -10.87 12.51
N GLU A 261 0.71 -9.65 12.29
CA GLU A 261 1.54 -8.45 12.15
C GLU A 261 1.15 -7.42 13.20
N PHE A 262 2.13 -6.68 13.72
CA PHE A 262 1.89 -5.65 14.73
C PHE A 262 2.19 -4.28 14.16
N LEU A 263 1.23 -3.35 14.32
CA LEU A 263 1.31 -1.94 14.01
C LEU A 263 1.47 -1.20 15.33
N VAL A 264 2.53 -0.42 15.51
CA VAL A 264 2.82 0.26 16.78
C VAL A 264 2.42 1.72 16.67
N ALA A 265 1.33 2.10 17.32
CA ALA A 265 0.83 3.46 17.41
C ALA A 265 1.46 4.23 18.59
N GLU A 266 1.44 5.56 18.48
CA GLU A 266 1.99 6.48 19.47
C GLU A 266 0.96 6.86 20.55
N SER A 267 -0.33 6.88 20.24
CA SER A 267 -1.41 7.29 21.16
C SER A 267 -2.67 6.43 21.05
N ASP A 268 -3.61 6.56 22.01
CA ASP A 268 -4.89 5.84 21.98
C ASP A 268 -5.79 6.32 20.84
N GLU A 269 -5.72 7.62 20.56
CA GLU A 269 -6.41 8.27 19.45
C GLU A 269 -5.94 7.70 18.12
N GLN A 270 -4.62 7.63 17.91
CA GLN A 270 -4.05 7.05 16.69
C GLN A 270 -4.39 5.57 16.54
N MET A 271 -4.44 4.80 17.63
CA MET A 271 -4.88 3.40 17.55
C MET A 271 -6.31 3.29 17.03
N THR A 272 -7.20 4.14 17.53
CA THR A 272 -8.61 4.17 17.15
C THR A 272 -8.79 4.64 15.71
N GLU A 273 -8.09 5.71 15.33
CA GLU A 273 -8.04 6.22 13.96
C GLU A 273 -7.56 5.14 12.97
N TRP A 274 -6.49 4.42 13.31
CA TRP A 274 -5.95 3.35 12.47
C TRP A 274 -6.90 2.17 12.33
N LEU A 275 -7.67 1.85 13.36
CA LEU A 275 -8.69 0.80 13.30
C LEU A 275 -9.83 1.22 12.38
N ILE A 276 -10.38 2.42 12.58
CA ILE A 276 -11.52 2.95 11.80
C ILE A 276 -11.14 3.13 10.33
N SER A 277 -9.91 3.59 10.08
CA SER A 277 -9.38 3.80 8.73
C SER A 277 -8.87 2.52 8.09
N GLY A 278 -9.06 1.35 8.71
CA GLY A 278 -8.74 0.05 8.10
C GLY A 278 -7.25 -0.27 7.96
N TYR A 279 -6.37 0.46 8.67
CA TYR A 279 -4.94 0.14 8.73
C TYR A 279 -4.69 -1.14 9.53
N GLY A 280 -5.49 -1.39 10.57
CA GLY A 280 -5.46 -2.63 11.34
C GLY A 280 -6.84 -3.23 11.55
N ASP A 281 -6.86 -4.49 11.99
CA ASP A 281 -8.09 -5.29 12.15
C ASP A 281 -8.51 -5.43 13.61
N LEU A 282 -7.58 -5.17 14.52
CA LEU A 282 -7.75 -5.34 15.95
C LEU A 282 -6.79 -4.39 16.66
N ILE A 283 -7.27 -3.73 17.72
CA ILE A 283 -6.38 -3.11 18.71
C ILE A 283 -6.15 -4.10 19.84
N SER A 284 -4.89 -4.36 20.17
CA SER A 284 -4.45 -5.14 21.34
C SER A 284 -3.53 -4.27 22.17
N ALA A 285 -4.14 -3.47 23.03
CA ALA A 285 -3.48 -2.59 23.97
C ALA A 285 -4.40 -2.35 25.18
N ARG A 286 -3.83 -1.82 26.26
CA ARG A 286 -4.64 -1.34 27.38
C ARG A 286 -5.27 0.00 26.97
N LEU A 287 -6.59 0.00 26.84
CA LEU A 287 -7.40 1.17 26.53
C LEU A 287 -8.38 1.46 27.66
N ASP A 288 -8.73 2.73 27.84
CA ASP A 288 -9.92 3.08 28.62
C ASP A 288 -11.17 2.73 27.79
N GLY A 289 -11.77 1.58 28.07
CA GLY A 289 -12.95 1.11 27.35
C GLY A 289 -14.14 2.08 27.41
N ALA A 290 -14.23 2.96 28.41
CA ALA A 290 -15.28 3.98 28.44
C ALA A 290 -15.02 5.10 27.43
N ALA A 291 -13.75 5.45 27.21
CA ALA A 291 -13.35 6.46 26.23
C ALA A 291 -13.59 6.00 24.78
N VAL A 292 -13.42 4.70 24.50
CA VAL A 292 -13.54 4.16 23.12
C VAL A 292 -14.92 3.58 22.80
N ALA A 293 -15.72 3.21 23.80
CA ALA A 293 -17.05 2.62 23.58
C ALA A 293 -18.09 3.59 22.97
N GLY A 294 -17.80 4.89 22.97
CA GLY A 294 -18.66 5.91 22.35
C GLY A 294 -18.55 5.98 20.82
N ASP A 295 -17.51 5.36 20.24
CA ASP A 295 -17.27 5.40 18.79
C ASP A 295 -18.03 4.27 18.08
N PRO A 296 -18.94 4.58 17.13
CA PRO A 296 -19.72 3.56 16.42
C PRO A 296 -18.88 2.63 15.53
N GLY A 297 -17.63 3.01 15.22
CA GLY A 297 -16.68 2.18 14.47
C GLY A 297 -15.92 1.15 15.31
N VAL A 298 -16.14 1.10 16.63
CA VAL A 298 -15.37 0.26 17.54
C VAL A 298 -16.27 -0.72 18.29
N VAL A 299 -15.90 -1.99 18.25
CA VAL A 299 -16.54 -3.05 19.06
C VAL A 299 -15.52 -3.62 20.04
N LEU A 300 -15.88 -3.61 21.32
CA LEU A 300 -15.01 -4.13 22.38
C LEU A 300 -15.20 -5.64 22.55
N SER A 301 -14.08 -6.35 22.67
CA SER A 301 -14.10 -7.75 23.13
C SER A 301 -14.48 -7.84 24.60
N ARG A 302 -14.71 -9.07 25.10
CA ARG A 302 -14.85 -9.31 26.54
C ARG A 302 -13.59 -8.84 27.27
N ARG A 303 -13.75 -8.19 28.42
CA ARG A 303 -12.61 -7.80 29.26
C ARG A 303 -11.86 -9.05 29.73
N TYR A 304 -10.55 -9.08 29.54
CA TYR A 304 -9.72 -10.25 29.85
C TYR A 304 -8.48 -9.94 30.71
N HIS A 305 -8.23 -8.66 31.03
CA HIS A 305 -7.14 -8.24 31.89
C HIS A 305 -7.63 -7.16 32.87
N TYR A 306 -7.41 -7.37 34.17
CA TYR A 306 -7.84 -6.48 35.25
C TYR A 306 -6.62 -6.05 36.07
N GLY A 307 -6.41 -4.74 36.22
CA GLY A 307 -5.36 -4.17 37.08
C GLY A 307 -5.98 -3.39 38.22
N ALA A 308 -5.50 -3.60 39.45
CA ALA A 308 -5.88 -2.78 40.59
C ALA A 308 -4.91 -1.61 40.74
N THR A 309 -5.44 -0.39 40.84
CA THR A 309 -4.64 0.76 41.26
C THR A 309 -4.44 0.68 42.75
N THR A 310 -3.18 0.59 43.18
CA THR A 310 -2.80 0.59 44.60
C THR A 310 -2.00 1.87 44.89
N ILE A 311 -2.30 2.50 46.02
CA ILE A 311 -1.47 3.56 46.58
C ILE A 311 -0.38 2.90 47.42
N VAL A 312 0.87 3.24 47.17
CA VAL A 312 2.02 2.76 47.94
C VAL A 312 2.57 3.93 48.75
N SER A 313 2.62 3.80 50.07
CA SER A 313 3.27 4.75 50.98
C SER A 313 4.54 4.14 51.58
N ARG A 314 5.37 5.00 52.19
CA ARG A 314 6.42 4.50 53.07
C ARG A 314 5.78 3.79 54.28
N PRO A 315 6.45 2.78 54.87
CA PRO A 315 5.88 2.02 55.99
C PRO A 315 5.46 2.87 57.20
N ASP A 316 6.07 4.05 57.37
CA ASP A 316 5.78 5.03 58.43
C ASP A 316 4.53 5.90 58.17
N LEU A 317 3.95 5.85 56.97
CA LEU A 317 2.78 6.62 56.57
C LEU A 317 1.55 5.71 56.49
N ASP A 318 0.73 5.74 57.54
CA ASP A 318 -0.54 5.02 57.59
C ASP A 318 -1.54 5.64 56.61
N ILE A 319 -1.85 4.88 55.55
CA ILE A 319 -2.82 5.23 54.51
C ILE A 319 -4.06 4.32 54.56
N SER A 320 -4.25 3.56 55.63
CA SER A 320 -5.28 2.51 55.74
C SER A 320 -6.72 3.04 55.83
N ASN A 321 -6.94 4.36 55.84
CA ASN A 321 -8.23 4.97 56.20
C ASN A 321 -8.58 6.29 55.49
N ARG A 322 -8.18 6.48 54.22
CA ARG A 322 -8.62 7.62 53.41
C ARG A 322 -9.05 7.22 52.01
#